data_AF-X1JUN6-F1
#
_entry.id   AF-X1JUN6-F1
#
_cell.length_a   1.000
_cell.length_b   1.000
_cell.length_c   1.000
_cell.angle_alpha   90.00
_cell.angle_beta   90.00
_cell.angle_gamma   90.00
#
_symmetry.space_group_name_H-M   'P 1'
#
loop_
_entity.id
_entity.type
_entity.pdbx_description
1 polymer ?
#
loop_
_entity_poly.entity_id
_entity_poly.type
_entity_poly.pdbx_seq_one_letter_code
_entity_poly.pdbx_strand_id
1 'polypeptide(L)' 'NILEKEDRSLFTSRTEVRSKLADSHLGHLFNDGPFPTSLRYCINSAALRFIPKEDLEKEGYGQYKKLFER' A
#
# COMPACT_ATOMS: atom_id res chain seq x y z
N ASN A 1 -2.41 6.86 4.54
CA ASN A 1 -3.36 6.72 3.41
C ASN A 1 -4.01 5.33 3.32
N ILE A 2 -3.75 4.43 4.27
CA ILE A 2 -4.34 3.09 4.32
C ILE A 2 -4.98 2.86 5.69
N LEU A 3 -5.86 1.88 5.77
CA LEU A 3 -6.46 1.37 6.99
C LEU A 3 -6.13 -0.11 7.14
N GLU A 4 -5.90 -0.55 8.37
CA GLU A 4 -5.67 -1.94 8.73
C GLU A 4 -6.91 -2.49 9.41
N LYS A 5 -7.34 -3.69 9.02
CA LYS A 5 -8.52 -4.36 9.57
C LYS A 5 -8.20 -5.81 9.84
N GLU A 6 -8.68 -6.34 10.95
CA GLU A 6 -8.56 -7.77 11.24
C GLU A 6 -9.46 -8.57 10.28
N ASP A 7 -8.85 -9.51 9.56
CA ASP A 7 -9.51 -10.45 8.66
C ASP A 7 -9.41 -11.85 9.24
N ARG A 8 -10.56 -12.39 9.64
CA ARG A 8 -10.70 -13.76 10.20
C ARG A 8 -11.29 -14.75 9.19
N SER A 9 -11.31 -14.40 7.90
CA SER A 9 -11.77 -15.31 6.87
C SER A 9 -10.82 -16.51 6.73
N LEU A 10 -11.36 -17.65 6.30
CA LEU A 10 -10.59 -18.88 5.99
C LEU A 10 -9.82 -19.49 7.17
N PHE A 11 -10.35 -19.37 8.40
CA PHE A 11 -9.75 -19.97 9.61
C PHE A 11 -8.34 -19.46 9.95
N THR A 12 -7.91 -18.34 9.35
CA THR A 12 -6.64 -17.68 9.63
C THR A 12 -6.90 -16.25 10.10
N SER A 13 -6.03 -15.71 10.97
CA SER A 13 -6.06 -14.30 11.35
C SER A 13 -5.00 -13.57 10.53
N ARG A 14 -5.45 -12.65 9.68
CA ARG A 14 -4.60 -11.79 8.84
C ARG A 14 -4.98 -10.34 9.04
N THR A 15 -4.08 -9.43 8.71
CA THR A 15 -4.39 -7.99 8.69
C THR A 15 -4.69 -7.58 7.26
N GLU A 16 -5.96 -7.30 6.95
CA GLU A 16 -6.40 -6.70 5.69
C GLU A 16 -5.95 -5.24 5.61
N VAL A 17 -5.48 -4.83 4.44
CA VAL A 17 -5.10 -3.45 4.12
C VAL A 17 -6.09 -2.88 3.12
N ARG A 18 -6.66 -1.71 3.42
CA ARG A 18 -7.65 -1.01 2.60
C ARG A 18 -7.27 0.44 2.33
N SER A 19 -7.75 1.01 1.22
CA SER A 19 -7.52 2.42 0.91
C SER A 19 -8.34 3.32 1.84
N LYS A 20 -7.75 4.39 2.37
CA LYS A 20 -8.43 5.26 3.34
C LYS A 20 -9.61 6.03 2.76
N LEU A 21 -9.55 6.39 1.47
CA LEU A 21 -10.53 7.29 0.85
C LEU A 21 -11.68 6.55 0.16
N ALA A 22 -11.39 5.43 -0.52
CA ALA A 22 -12.38 4.69 -1.31
C ALA A 22 -12.81 3.37 -0.65
N ASP A 23 -12.20 3.01 0.49
CA ASP A 23 -12.40 1.72 1.17
C ASP A 23 -12.14 0.48 0.30
N SER A 24 -11.43 0.65 -0.83
CA SER A 24 -11.02 -0.45 -1.70
C SER A 24 -10.09 -1.42 -0.98
N HIS A 25 -10.36 -2.72 -1.13
CA HIS A 25 -9.43 -3.77 -0.69
C HIS A 25 -8.12 -3.66 -1.46
N LEU A 26 -7.00 -3.59 -0.74
CA LEU A 26 -5.66 -3.54 -1.33
C LEU A 26 -4.97 -4.91 -1.24
N GLY A 27 -5.02 -5.55 -0.08
CA GLY A 27 -4.39 -6.84 0.17
C GLY A 27 -4.21 -7.12 1.66
N HIS A 28 -3.05 -7.64 2.04
CA HIS A 28 -2.76 -8.04 3.42
C HIS A 28 -1.37 -7.61 3.89
N LEU A 29 -1.24 -7.40 5.21
CA LEU A 29 0.00 -7.10 5.91
C LEU A 29 0.51 -8.35 6.64
N PHE A 30 1.82 -8.60 6.53
CA PHE A 30 2.52 -9.71 7.16
C PHE A 30 3.75 -9.20 7.96
N ASN A 31 4.12 -9.93 9.01
CA ASN A 31 5.27 -9.61 9.88
C ASN A 31 6.55 -10.39 9.47
N ASP A 32 6.66 -10.79 8.20
CA ASP A 32 7.77 -11.56 7.62
C ASP A 32 8.58 -10.73 6.60
N GLY A 33 8.57 -9.39 6.76
CA GLY A 33 9.33 -8.48 5.91
C GLY A 33 10.81 -8.36 6.30
N PRO A 34 11.60 -7.59 5.53
CA PRO A 34 12.98 -7.29 5.88
C PRO A 34 13.09 -6.31 7.06
N PHE A 35 14.22 -6.35 7.79
CA PHE A 35 14.57 -5.32 8.76
C PHE A 35 14.68 -3.94 8.08
N PRO A 36 14.37 -2.84 8.79
CA PRO A 36 14.16 -2.74 10.23
C PRO A 36 12.72 -2.93 10.71
N THR A 37 11.74 -2.87 9.81
CA THR A 37 10.32 -2.92 10.19
C THR A 37 9.78 -4.32 10.31
N SER A 38 10.39 -5.30 9.61
CA SER A 38 9.88 -6.66 9.49
C SER A 38 8.45 -6.75 8.95
N LEU A 39 7.96 -5.70 8.29
CA LEU A 39 6.62 -5.63 7.73
C LEU A 39 6.65 -5.83 6.21
N ARG A 40 5.74 -6.66 5.70
CA ARG A 40 5.54 -6.90 4.27
C ARG A 40 4.10 -6.61 3.88
N TYR A 41 3.93 -5.57 3.06
CA TYR A 41 2.65 -5.20 2.46
C TYR A 41 2.46 -5.96 1.14
N CYS A 42 1.62 -6.99 1.15
CA CYS A 42 1.29 -7.75 -0.04
C CYS A 42 0.03 -7.16 -0.67
N ILE A 43 0.20 -6.36 -1.72
CA ILE A 43 -0.86 -5.57 -2.35
C ILE A 43 -1.14 -6.08 -3.76
N ASN A 44 -2.42 -6.20 -4.11
CA ASN A 44 -2.86 -6.62 -5.43
C ASN A 44 -2.55 -5.55 -6.47
N SER A 45 -1.95 -5.93 -7.60
CA SER A 45 -1.69 -5.01 -8.71
C SER A 45 -2.97 -4.42 -9.30
N ALA A 46 -4.06 -5.19 -9.33
CA ALA A 46 -5.37 -4.73 -9.79
C ALA A 46 -5.95 -3.58 -8.95
N ALA A 47 -5.47 -3.39 -7.71
CA ALA A 47 -5.90 -2.31 -6.82
C ALA A 47 -5.03 -1.05 -6.95
N LEU A 48 -4.02 -1.05 -7.84
CA LEU A 48 -3.05 0.03 -7.96
C LEU A 48 -2.95 0.56 -9.39
N ARG A 49 -2.66 1.85 -9.51
CA ARG A 49 -2.17 2.49 -10.73
C ARG A 49 -0.78 3.03 -10.49
N PHE A 50 0.18 2.60 -11.29
CA PHE A 50 1.54 3.11 -11.22
C PHE A 50 1.64 4.47 -11.91
N ILE A 51 2.37 5.41 -11.30
CA ILE A 51 2.71 6.71 -11.87
C ILE A 51 4.23 6.82 -11.86
N PRO A 52 4.89 6.86 -13.04
CA PRO A 52 6.33 7.07 -13.13
C PRO A 52 6.76 8.41 -12.48
N LYS A 53 8.00 8.49 -12.00
CA LYS A 53 8.54 9.70 -11.35
C LYS A 53 8.45 10.92 -12.28
N GLU A 54 8.67 10.70 -13.56
CA GLU A 54 8.69 11.70 -14.62
C GLU A 54 7.30 12.31 -14.85
N ASP A 55 6.24 11.53 -14.60
CA ASP A 55 4.84 11.92 -14.80
C ASP A 55 4.19 12.53 -13.55
N LEU A 56 4.86 12.54 -12.39
CA LEU A 56 4.29 13.02 -11.13
C LEU A 56 3.74 14.44 -11.22
N GLU A 57 4.46 15.37 -11.86
CA GLU A 57 3.99 16.76 -12.00
C GLU A 57 2.79 16.86 -12.94
N LYS A 58 2.86 16.16 -14.09
CA LYS A 58 1.80 16.14 -15.09
C LYS A 58 0.48 15.58 -14.54
N GLU A 59 0.58 14.56 -13.69
CA GLU A 59 -0.57 13.86 -13.09
C GLU A 59 -1.08 14.55 -11.81
N GLY A 60 -0.53 15.71 -11.42
CA GLY A 60 -0.96 16.47 -10.24
C GLY A 60 -0.39 16.00 -8.90
N TYR A 61 0.60 15.10 -8.93
CA TYR A 61 1.26 14.51 -7.77
C TYR A 61 2.67 15.09 -7.50
N GLY A 62 3.00 16.27 -8.04
CA GLY A 62 4.32 16.89 -7.96
C GLY A 62 4.88 17.05 -6.53
N GLN A 63 4.00 17.20 -5.53
CA GLN A 63 4.39 17.28 -4.11
C GLN A 63 5.16 16.05 -3.59
N TYR A 64 5.04 14.89 -4.25
CA TYR A 64 5.73 13.65 -3.89
C TYR A 64 7.10 13.49 -4.55
N LYS A 65 7.46 14.36 -5.51
CA LYS A 65 8.74 14.29 -6.23
C LYS A 65 9.95 14.34 -5.28
N LYS A 66 9.84 15.12 -4.20
CA LYS A 66 10.83 15.25 -3.12
C LYS A 66 11.18 13.92 -2.42
N LEU A 67 10.32 12.90 -2.49
CA LEU A 67 10.58 11.58 -1.88
C LEU A 67 11.57 10.74 -2.71
N PHE A 68 11.86 11.16 -3.95
CA PHE A 68 12.75 10.48 -4.88
C PHE A 68 14.09 11.19 -5.07
N GLU A 69 14.34 12.24 -4.30
CA GLU A 69 15.62 12.92 -4.20
C GLU A 69 16.35 12.27 -3.03
N ARG A 70 17.31 11.40 -3.35
CA ARG A 70 18.18 10.73 -2.39
C ARG A 70 19.56 11.34 -2.45
#